data_AF-U1GAD5-F1
#
_entry.id   AF-U1GAD5-F1
#
_cell.length_a   1.000
_cell.length_b   1.000
_cell.length_c   1.000
_cell.angle_alpha   90.00
_cell.angle_beta   90.00
_cell.angle_gamma   90.00
#
_symmetry.space_group_name_H-M   'P 1'
#
loop_
_entity.id
_entity.type
_entity.pdbx_description
1 polymer ?
#
loop_
_entity_poly.entity_id
_entity_poly.type
_entity_poly.pdbx_seq_one_letter_code
_entity_poly.pdbx_strand_id
1 'polypeptide(L)'
;MLESSSSPIDDGKPGPGPGLGRDPDGSPPLLGIDITCPFEPSRGTSNRISTPAQFNEWVDIFAEVFSTAEVDDMKSYVPPRSLPVGEAAGIAAKLRYFYTFWALKEAYIKMTGEALLARWLRELEFRDVRVPAVAEEGRWGVVESGVQVWMQGRRIEGLRVEVVGFGSEYIVALVGRGLHGNGDGGGDRDRKGGLLLGEGMREVDIEGYLRDCAGERCGCLEKGDR
;
A
#
# COMPACT_ATOMS: atom_id res chain seq x y z
N MET A 1 -24.44 -32.62 41.40
CA MET A 1 -23.30 -32.94 40.51
C MET A 1 -23.80 -32.74 39.09
N LEU A 2 -23.39 -31.64 38.46
CA LEU A 2 -23.62 -31.35 37.05
C LEU A 2 -22.24 -31.03 36.49
N GLU A 3 -21.67 -31.95 35.73
CA GLU A 3 -20.39 -31.78 35.04
C GLU A 3 -20.62 -30.87 33.83
N SER A 4 -19.93 -29.72 33.77
CA SER A 4 -19.84 -28.92 32.54
C SER A 4 -18.70 -29.45 31.69
N SER A 5 -19.04 -29.99 30.52
CA SER A 5 -18.07 -30.33 29.47
C SER A 5 -17.52 -29.05 28.84
N SER A 6 -16.29 -28.68 29.20
CA SER A 6 -15.51 -27.68 28.46
C SER A 6 -14.97 -28.33 27.18
N SER A 7 -15.31 -27.74 26.02
CA SER A 7 -14.69 -28.10 24.74
C SER A 7 -13.27 -27.52 24.68
N PRO A 8 -12.28 -28.24 24.11
CA PRO A 8 -10.93 -27.70 23.94
C PRO A 8 -10.94 -26.52 22.97
N ILE A 9 -10.17 -25.48 23.31
CA ILE A 9 -9.83 -24.38 22.40
C ILE A 9 -8.88 -24.96 21.35
N ASP A 10 -9.26 -24.78 20.09
CA ASP A 10 -8.47 -25.15 18.92
C ASP A 10 -7.18 -24.31 18.91
N ASP A 11 -6.04 -24.93 19.21
CA ASP A 11 -4.70 -24.34 19.11
C ASP A 11 -4.37 -24.14 17.63
N GLY A 12 -4.92 -23.05 17.07
CA GLY A 12 -4.79 -22.65 15.68
C GLY A 12 -3.33 -22.48 15.27
N LYS A 13 -2.69 -23.58 14.85
CA LYS A 13 -1.57 -23.53 13.92
C LYS A 13 -2.04 -22.71 12.73
N PRO A 14 -1.34 -21.62 12.33
CA PRO A 14 -1.67 -20.97 11.07
C PRO A 14 -1.49 -22.03 9.99
N GLY A 15 -2.60 -22.47 9.40
CA GLY A 15 -2.58 -23.32 8.22
C GLY A 15 -1.75 -22.63 7.14
N PRO A 16 -1.22 -23.38 6.16
CA PRO A 16 -0.56 -22.77 5.02
C PRO A 16 -1.51 -21.71 4.46
N GLY A 17 -1.11 -20.43 4.55
CA GLY A 17 -1.91 -19.33 4.05
C GLY A 17 -2.28 -19.61 2.60
N PRO A 18 -3.42 -19.12 2.10
CA PRO A 18 -3.84 -19.33 0.72
C PRO A 18 -2.66 -18.96 -0.19
N GLY A 19 -2.07 -19.97 -0.83
CA GLY A 19 -0.84 -19.81 -1.59
C GLY A 19 -1.10 -18.78 -2.68
N LEU A 20 -0.34 -17.68 -2.65
CA LEU A 20 -0.34 -16.73 -3.76
C LEU A 20 0.09 -17.52 -5.00
N GLY A 21 -0.77 -17.58 -6.01
CA GLY A 21 -0.54 -18.36 -7.22
C GLY A 21 0.79 -18.00 -7.86
N ARG A 22 1.54 -18.99 -8.35
CA ARG A 22 2.74 -18.74 -9.16
C ARG A 22 2.32 -18.08 -10.47
N ASP A 23 3.22 -17.26 -11.02
CA ASP A 23 3.07 -16.70 -12.36
C ASP A 23 3.06 -17.82 -13.43
N PRO A 24 2.60 -17.54 -14.67
CA PRO A 24 2.54 -18.53 -15.75
C PRO A 24 3.88 -19.19 -16.08
N ASP A 25 5.01 -18.54 -15.76
CA ASP A 25 6.35 -19.11 -15.97
C ASP A 25 6.87 -19.93 -14.77
N GLY A 26 6.12 -19.98 -13.66
CA GLY A 26 6.48 -20.66 -12.42
C GLY A 26 7.21 -19.79 -11.40
N SER A 27 7.47 -18.51 -11.67
CA SER A 27 8.08 -17.57 -10.72
C SER A 27 7.16 -17.31 -9.50
N PRO A 28 7.74 -17.09 -8.32
CA PRO A 28 6.95 -16.69 -7.16
C PRO A 28 6.31 -15.32 -7.43
N PRO A 29 5.10 -15.07 -6.88
CA PRO A 29 4.48 -13.76 -6.97
C PRO A 29 5.35 -12.72 -6.25
N LEU A 30 5.40 -11.52 -6.81
CA LEU A 30 6.13 -10.38 -6.26
C LEU A 30 5.14 -9.39 -5.66
N LEU A 31 5.50 -8.84 -4.50
CA LEU A 31 4.68 -7.90 -3.76
C LEU A 31 5.56 -6.81 -3.15
N GLY A 32 5.18 -5.56 -3.34
CA GLY A 32 5.69 -4.43 -2.59
C GLY A 32 4.55 -3.64 -1.98
N ILE A 33 4.76 -3.18 -0.75
CA ILE A 33 3.81 -2.40 0.01
C ILE A 33 4.51 -1.20 0.64
N ASP A 34 3.85 -0.06 0.63
CA ASP A 34 4.28 1.14 1.32
C ASP A 34 3.14 1.80 2.09
N ILE A 35 3.48 2.43 3.20
CA ILE A 35 2.56 3.24 4.00
C ILE A 35 3.18 4.61 4.19
N THR A 36 2.39 5.65 4.00
CA THR A 36 2.83 7.04 4.17
C THR A 36 1.80 7.87 4.92
N CYS A 37 2.26 8.94 5.57
CA CYS A 37 1.41 9.91 6.25
C CYS A 37 1.44 11.26 5.50
N PRO A 38 0.35 11.67 4.85
CA PRO A 38 0.31 12.93 4.09
C PRO A 38 0.50 14.19 4.95
N PHE A 39 0.34 14.06 6.27
CA PHE A 39 0.51 15.15 7.24
C PHE A 39 1.93 15.23 7.80
N GLU A 40 2.85 14.36 7.37
CA GLU A 40 4.24 14.35 7.86
C GLU A 40 4.92 15.73 7.76
N PRO A 41 4.80 16.50 6.65
CA PRO A 41 5.37 17.85 6.58
C PRO A 41 4.74 18.83 7.58
N SER A 42 3.51 18.55 8.03
CA SER A 42 2.76 19.38 8.97
C SER A 42 3.00 19.02 10.44
N ARG A 43 3.63 17.87 10.73
CA ARG A 43 3.96 17.43 12.11
C ARG A 43 5.23 18.11 12.66
N GLY A 44 6.09 18.67 11.81
CA GLY A 44 7.26 19.45 12.21
C GLY A 44 7.00 20.96 12.22
N THR A 45 7.67 21.70 13.11
CA THR A 45 7.56 23.18 13.20
C THR A 45 8.32 23.91 12.09
N SER A 46 9.28 23.28 11.42
CA SER A 46 10.19 23.94 10.47
C SER A 46 9.78 23.86 9.00
N ASN A 47 8.88 22.95 8.60
CA ASN A 47 8.55 22.69 7.18
C ASN A 47 7.04 22.66 6.90
N ARG A 48 6.23 23.42 7.65
CA ARG A 48 4.77 23.44 7.44
C ARG A 48 4.42 24.04 6.09
N ILE A 49 3.93 23.20 5.18
CA ILE A 49 3.42 23.62 3.87
C ILE A 49 2.01 24.16 4.06
N SER A 50 1.81 25.45 3.76
CA SER A 50 0.54 26.13 4.00
C SER A 50 0.01 26.92 2.81
N THR A 51 0.83 27.13 1.77
CA THR A 51 0.43 27.83 0.54
C THR A 51 0.70 26.99 -0.71
N PRO A 52 0.05 27.29 -1.85
CA PRO A 52 0.29 26.58 -3.09
C PRO A 52 1.73 26.70 -3.60
N ALA A 53 2.38 27.85 -3.38
CA ALA A 53 3.77 28.06 -3.77
C ALA A 53 4.72 27.14 -2.98
N GLN A 54 4.53 27.06 -1.66
CA GLN A 54 5.30 26.14 -0.81
C GLN A 54 5.08 24.68 -1.20
N PHE A 55 3.86 24.30 -1.60
CA PHE A 55 3.60 22.96 -2.12
C PHE A 55 4.35 22.71 -3.43
N ASN A 56 4.38 23.67 -4.35
CA ASN A 56 5.11 23.50 -5.62
C ASN A 56 6.62 23.35 -5.37
N GLU A 57 7.19 24.17 -4.48
CA GLU A 57 8.59 24.06 -4.04
C GLU A 57 8.87 22.70 -3.40
N TRP A 58 7.93 22.19 -2.60
CA TRP A 58 8.03 20.85 -2.01
C TRP A 58 8.08 19.76 -3.08
N VAL A 59 7.19 19.80 -4.08
CA VAL A 59 7.21 18.82 -5.18
C VAL A 59 8.53 18.88 -5.96
N ASP A 60 9.10 20.07 -6.14
CA ASP A 60 10.38 20.26 -6.86
C ASP A 60 11.57 19.56 -6.19
N ILE A 61 11.57 19.42 -4.86
CA ILE A 61 12.60 18.66 -4.12
C ILE A 61 12.68 17.22 -4.63
N PHE A 62 11.56 16.65 -5.11
CA PHE A 62 11.45 15.27 -5.55
C PHE A 62 11.45 15.11 -7.08
N ALA A 63 11.83 16.14 -7.83
CA ALA A 63 11.87 16.10 -9.30
C ALA A 63 12.87 15.08 -9.89
N GLU A 64 13.79 14.55 -9.07
CA GLU A 64 14.69 13.45 -9.45
C GLU A 64 14.04 12.06 -9.30
N VAL A 65 12.94 11.96 -8.55
CA VAL A 65 12.21 10.69 -8.31
C VAL A 65 11.03 10.55 -9.28
N PHE A 66 10.34 11.66 -9.54
CA PHE A 66 9.15 11.70 -10.40
C PHE A 66 9.48 12.13 -11.83
N SER A 67 8.67 11.67 -12.78
CA SER A 67 8.74 12.19 -14.15
C SER A 67 8.29 13.66 -14.19
N THR A 68 8.68 14.39 -15.23
CA THR A 68 8.19 15.78 -15.42
C THR A 68 6.67 15.82 -15.54
N ALA A 69 6.06 14.83 -16.19
CA ALA A 69 4.60 14.75 -16.31
C ALA A 69 3.91 14.58 -14.96
N GLU A 70 4.43 13.70 -14.08
CA GLU A 70 3.90 13.52 -12.72
C GLU A 70 4.09 14.79 -11.87
N VAL A 71 5.25 15.45 -11.97
CA VAL A 71 5.48 16.73 -11.28
C VAL A 71 4.46 17.79 -11.70
N ASP A 72 4.25 17.95 -13.00
CA ASP A 72 3.30 18.92 -13.55
C ASP A 72 1.85 18.58 -13.16
N ASP A 73 1.50 17.30 -13.19
CA ASP A 73 0.20 16.79 -12.76
C ASP A 73 -0.05 17.09 -11.26
N MET A 74 0.91 16.77 -10.39
CA MET A 74 0.81 17.06 -8.95
C MET A 74 0.67 18.56 -8.66
N LYS A 75 1.45 19.41 -9.34
CA LYS A 75 1.37 20.88 -9.19
C LYS A 75 0.04 21.44 -9.68
N SER A 76 -0.47 20.93 -10.80
CA SER A 76 -1.73 21.36 -11.41
C SER A 76 -2.97 20.71 -10.78
N TYR A 77 -2.81 19.71 -9.92
CA TYR A 77 -3.91 19.00 -9.27
C TYR A 77 -4.93 19.94 -8.64
N VAL A 78 -6.21 19.72 -9.00
CA VAL A 78 -7.37 20.44 -8.47
C VAL A 78 -8.18 19.47 -7.61
N PRO A 79 -8.31 19.73 -6.30
CA PRO A 79 -9.10 18.89 -5.41
C PRO A 79 -10.57 18.77 -5.86
N PRO A 80 -11.22 17.61 -5.66
CA PRO A 80 -12.63 17.43 -5.95
C PRO A 80 -13.49 18.48 -5.24
N ARG A 81 -14.54 18.97 -5.92
CA ARG A 81 -15.47 19.98 -5.38
C ARG A 81 -16.23 19.52 -4.12
N SER A 82 -16.24 18.21 -3.84
CA SER A 82 -16.86 17.63 -2.65
C SER A 82 -16.05 17.84 -1.37
N LEU A 83 -14.78 18.24 -1.47
CA LEU A 83 -13.93 18.49 -0.30
C LEU A 83 -14.22 19.87 0.31
N PRO A 84 -13.93 20.05 1.62
CA PRO A 84 -14.09 21.34 2.28
C PRO A 84 -13.41 22.49 1.54
N VAL A 85 -14.07 23.63 1.49
CA VAL A 85 -13.56 24.84 0.84
C VAL A 85 -12.61 25.57 1.79
N GLY A 86 -11.40 25.87 1.31
CA GLY A 86 -10.40 26.65 2.05
C GLY A 86 -8.98 26.29 1.61
N GLU A 87 -8.06 27.26 1.72
CA GLU A 87 -6.67 27.06 1.29
C GLU A 87 -6.01 25.89 2.01
N ALA A 88 -6.17 25.80 3.34
CA ALA A 88 -5.62 24.69 4.13
C ALA A 88 -6.16 23.32 3.68
N ALA A 89 -7.46 23.21 3.39
CA ALA A 89 -8.05 21.98 2.87
C ALA A 89 -7.56 21.64 1.46
N GLY A 90 -7.36 22.66 0.61
CA GLY A 90 -6.77 22.51 -0.71
C GLY A 90 -5.32 22.02 -0.66
N ILE A 91 -4.51 22.56 0.25
CA ILE A 91 -3.12 22.12 0.47
C ILE A 91 -3.07 20.70 1.03
N ALA A 92 -3.91 20.36 2.00
CA ALA A 92 -4.01 18.99 2.52
C ALA A 92 -4.39 18.00 1.41
N ALA A 93 -5.32 18.35 0.52
CA ALA A 93 -5.68 17.53 -0.62
C ALA A 93 -4.54 17.37 -1.64
N LYS A 94 -3.79 18.43 -1.92
CA LYS A 94 -2.58 18.40 -2.77
C LYS A 94 -1.48 17.52 -2.17
N LEU A 95 -1.23 17.62 -0.86
CA LEU A 95 -0.29 16.74 -0.15
C LEU A 95 -0.74 15.29 -0.21
N ARG A 96 -2.02 15.01 0.02
CA ARG A 96 -2.57 13.65 -0.11
C ARG A 96 -2.41 13.08 -1.53
N TYR A 97 -2.54 13.92 -2.55
CA TYR A 97 -2.27 13.56 -3.94
C TYR A 97 -0.80 13.19 -4.14
N PHE A 98 0.14 14.07 -3.74
CA PHE A 98 1.58 13.81 -3.80
C PHE A 98 1.97 12.51 -3.08
N TYR A 99 1.52 12.32 -1.85
CA TYR A 99 1.86 11.14 -1.06
C TYR A 99 1.21 9.85 -1.58
N THR A 100 0.14 9.94 -2.37
CA THR A 100 -0.39 8.78 -3.12
C THR A 100 0.63 8.32 -4.17
N PHE A 101 1.23 9.24 -4.94
CA PHE A 101 2.29 8.91 -5.89
C PHE A 101 3.55 8.39 -5.19
N TRP A 102 3.93 8.99 -4.05
CA TRP A 102 5.07 8.53 -3.25
C TRP A 102 4.91 7.07 -2.82
N ALA A 103 3.77 6.73 -2.20
CA ALA A 103 3.50 5.37 -1.76
C ALA A 103 3.49 4.38 -2.93
N LEU A 104 2.95 4.78 -4.09
CA LEU A 104 2.98 3.96 -5.31
C LEU A 104 4.40 3.71 -5.81
N LYS A 105 5.26 4.74 -5.87
CA LYS A 105 6.68 4.60 -6.23
C LYS A 105 7.39 3.61 -5.30
N GLU A 106 7.31 3.85 -3.99
CA GLU A 106 7.96 3.02 -2.98
C GLU A 106 7.45 1.56 -3.03
N ALA A 107 6.14 1.35 -3.19
CA ALA A 107 5.58 0.02 -3.34
C ALA A 107 6.12 -0.70 -4.59
N TYR A 108 6.26 -0.02 -5.73
CA TYR A 108 6.87 -0.62 -6.93
C TYR A 108 8.35 -0.94 -6.72
N ILE A 109 9.13 0.00 -6.17
CA ILE A 109 10.55 -0.18 -5.87
C ILE A 109 10.74 -1.42 -4.97
N LYS A 110 9.97 -1.51 -3.88
CA LYS A 110 9.97 -2.65 -2.96
C LYS A 110 9.56 -3.96 -3.63
N MET A 111 8.59 -3.95 -4.53
CA MET A 111 8.18 -5.13 -5.31
C MET A 111 9.35 -5.66 -6.16
N THR A 112 10.12 -4.76 -6.78
CA THR A 112 11.28 -5.14 -7.60
C THR A 112 12.51 -5.53 -6.79
N GLY A 113 12.57 -5.12 -5.52
CA GLY A 113 13.76 -5.28 -4.66
C GLY A 113 14.93 -4.38 -5.07
N GLU A 114 14.74 -3.47 -6.02
CA GLU A 114 15.71 -2.43 -6.34
C GLU A 114 15.67 -1.34 -5.27
N ALA A 115 16.80 -0.72 -4.97
CA ALA A 115 16.89 0.37 -3.99
C ALA A 115 16.85 1.75 -4.67
N LEU A 116 17.05 2.82 -3.88
CA LEU A 116 17.00 4.22 -4.29
C LEU A 116 18.02 4.66 -5.36
N LEU A 117 18.90 3.77 -5.85
CA LEU A 117 19.89 4.07 -6.89
C LEU A 117 19.42 3.70 -8.31
N ALA A 118 18.15 3.31 -8.44
CA ALA A 118 17.55 2.99 -9.73
C ALA A 118 17.56 4.21 -10.67
N ARG A 119 18.36 4.15 -11.73
CA ARG A 119 18.48 5.22 -12.73
C ARG A 119 17.18 5.48 -13.50
N TRP A 120 16.26 4.51 -13.48
CA TRP A 120 14.98 4.54 -14.17
C TRP A 120 13.85 5.19 -13.36
N LEU A 121 14.11 5.68 -12.14
CA LEU A 121 13.04 6.22 -11.26
C LEU A 121 12.14 7.24 -11.97
N ARG A 122 12.72 8.19 -12.72
CA ARG A 122 11.96 9.19 -13.47
C ARG A 122 11.21 8.64 -14.69
N GLU A 123 11.57 7.45 -15.14
CA GLU A 123 10.98 6.77 -16.29
C GLU A 123 9.82 5.86 -15.89
N LEU A 124 9.71 5.51 -14.61
CA LEU A 124 8.54 4.89 -14.01
C LEU A 124 7.45 5.96 -13.83
N GLU A 125 6.27 5.75 -14.38
CA GLU A 125 5.15 6.68 -14.26
C GLU A 125 3.90 5.94 -13.79
N PHE A 126 3.12 6.58 -12.92
CA PHE A 126 1.77 6.16 -12.60
C PHE A 126 0.74 7.04 -13.30
N ARG A 127 -0.26 6.42 -13.93
CA ARG A 127 -1.34 7.12 -14.64
C ARG A 127 -2.70 6.67 -14.12
N ASP A 128 -3.71 7.52 -14.32
CA ASP A 128 -5.06 7.33 -13.77
C ASP A 128 -5.07 7.16 -12.24
N VAL A 129 -4.18 7.88 -11.55
CA VAL A 129 -4.06 7.81 -10.09
C VAL A 129 -5.32 8.35 -9.43
N ARG A 130 -5.88 7.55 -8.52
CA ARG A 130 -7.01 7.91 -7.67
C ARG A 130 -6.56 8.05 -6.24
N VAL A 131 -6.79 9.21 -5.65
CA VAL A 131 -6.46 9.45 -4.24
C VAL A 131 -7.50 8.78 -3.37
N PRO A 132 -7.10 7.90 -2.43
CA PRO A 132 -8.04 7.31 -1.51
C PRO A 132 -8.64 8.38 -0.61
N ALA A 133 -9.96 8.33 -0.40
CA ALA A 133 -10.62 9.19 0.59
C ALA A 133 -10.05 8.95 2.00
N VAL A 134 -10.28 9.91 2.89
CA VAL A 134 -10.04 9.69 4.32
C VAL A 134 -11.04 8.66 4.85
N ALA A 135 -10.58 7.78 5.73
CA ALA A 135 -11.43 6.80 6.41
C ALA A 135 -11.69 7.25 7.85
N GLU A 136 -12.67 6.61 8.50
CA GLU A 136 -12.86 6.72 9.95
C GLU A 136 -11.62 6.20 10.67
N GLU A 137 -11.29 6.80 11.83
CA GLU A 137 -10.10 6.42 12.60
C GLU A 137 -10.10 4.92 12.94
N GLY A 138 -8.94 4.28 12.77
CA GLY A 138 -8.81 2.82 12.93
C GLY A 138 -9.54 1.97 11.88
N ARG A 139 -10.07 2.55 10.80
CA ARG A 139 -10.75 1.81 9.73
C ARG A 139 -10.07 1.97 8.37
N TRP A 140 -10.24 0.94 7.55
CA TRP A 140 -9.88 0.96 6.14
C TRP A 140 -10.93 1.73 5.33
N GLY A 141 -10.45 2.55 4.39
CA GLY A 141 -11.29 3.22 3.40
C GLY A 141 -11.65 2.33 2.22
N VAL A 142 -12.20 2.95 1.18
CA VAL A 142 -12.45 2.28 -0.10
C VAL A 142 -11.11 2.03 -0.80
N VAL A 143 -10.91 0.81 -1.29
CA VAL A 143 -9.73 0.46 -2.09
C VAL A 143 -9.89 1.03 -3.50
N GLU A 144 -8.99 1.92 -3.86
CA GLU A 144 -8.83 2.46 -5.20
C GLU A 144 -7.98 1.52 -6.04
N SER A 145 -8.44 1.22 -7.25
CA SER A 145 -7.75 0.37 -8.24
C SER A 145 -7.85 0.99 -9.63
N GLY A 146 -7.14 0.41 -10.60
CA GLY A 146 -7.14 0.89 -11.99
C GLY A 146 -6.01 1.87 -12.31
N VAL A 147 -5.13 2.15 -11.36
CA VAL A 147 -3.87 2.87 -11.61
C VAL A 147 -3.02 2.07 -12.59
N GLN A 148 -2.53 2.74 -13.63
CA GLN A 148 -1.67 2.14 -14.64
C GLN A 148 -0.21 2.44 -14.34
N VAL A 149 0.68 1.47 -14.60
CA VAL A 149 2.13 1.64 -14.46
C VAL A 149 2.77 1.66 -15.83
N TRP A 150 3.63 2.64 -16.05
CA TRP A 150 4.35 2.84 -17.31
C TRP A 150 5.85 2.94 -17.01
N MET A 151 6.68 2.39 -17.91
CA MET A 151 8.13 2.49 -17.85
C MET A 151 8.63 2.90 -19.23
N GLN A 152 9.39 4.00 -19.32
CA GLN A 152 9.92 4.51 -20.60
C GLN A 152 8.82 4.67 -21.66
N GLY A 153 7.64 5.18 -21.25
CA GLY A 153 6.50 5.36 -22.15
C GLY A 153 5.81 4.07 -22.60
N ARG A 154 6.14 2.91 -22.02
CA ARG A 154 5.47 1.63 -22.28
C ARG A 154 4.70 1.16 -21.06
N ARG A 155 3.43 0.83 -21.24
CA ARG A 155 2.61 0.26 -20.16
C ARG A 155 3.17 -1.09 -19.73
N ILE A 156 3.30 -1.28 -18.43
CA ILE A 156 3.63 -2.57 -17.82
C ILE A 156 2.32 -3.28 -17.50
N GLU A 157 2.09 -4.41 -18.16
CA GLU A 157 0.91 -5.26 -17.94
C GLU A 157 1.15 -6.29 -16.83
N GLY A 158 0.07 -6.92 -16.37
CA GLY A 158 0.13 -8.00 -15.38
C GLY A 158 0.46 -7.52 -13.96
N LEU A 159 0.34 -6.23 -13.69
CA LEU A 159 0.47 -5.66 -12.35
C LEU A 159 -0.89 -5.45 -11.72
N ARG A 160 -0.99 -5.81 -10.44
CA ARG A 160 -2.07 -5.40 -9.54
C ARG A 160 -1.59 -4.19 -8.77
N VAL A 161 -2.36 -3.10 -8.84
CA VAL A 161 -2.09 -1.86 -8.13
C VAL A 161 -3.32 -1.47 -7.32
N GLU A 162 -3.15 -1.34 -6.02
CA GLU A 162 -4.20 -0.97 -5.07
C GLU A 162 -3.71 0.15 -4.16
N VAL A 163 -4.58 1.08 -3.83
CA VAL A 163 -4.32 2.14 -2.85
C VAL A 163 -5.52 2.27 -1.93
N VAL A 164 -5.29 2.40 -0.63
CA VAL A 164 -6.36 2.57 0.36
C VAL A 164 -5.96 3.57 1.43
N GLY A 165 -6.94 4.29 1.99
CA GLY A 165 -6.74 5.09 3.19
C GLY A 165 -6.88 4.23 4.44
N PHE A 166 -6.07 4.47 5.46
CA PHE A 166 -6.28 3.92 6.80
C PHE A 166 -6.40 5.06 7.79
N GLY A 167 -7.56 5.15 8.45
CA GLY A 167 -7.94 6.32 9.21
C GLY A 167 -7.90 7.61 8.39
N SER A 168 -7.68 8.71 9.09
CA SER A 168 -7.49 10.01 8.46
C SER A 168 -6.04 10.22 7.99
N GLU A 169 -5.08 9.56 8.65
CA GLU A 169 -3.66 9.92 8.59
C GLU A 169 -2.83 9.14 7.58
N TYR A 170 -3.26 7.95 7.16
CA TYR A 170 -2.39 7.07 6.37
C TYR A 170 -2.95 6.76 4.99
N ILE A 171 -2.02 6.58 4.06
CA ILE A 171 -2.25 5.99 2.74
C ILE A 171 -1.40 4.72 2.67
N VAL A 172 -1.99 3.62 2.23
CA VAL A 172 -1.30 2.36 1.98
C VAL A 172 -1.40 2.04 0.50
N ALA A 173 -0.27 1.80 -0.15
CA ALA A 173 -0.20 1.41 -1.55
C ALA A 173 0.43 0.02 -1.68
N LEU A 174 -0.09 -0.75 -2.63
CA LEU A 174 0.36 -2.10 -2.96
C LEU A 174 0.57 -2.20 -4.46
N VAL A 175 1.72 -2.75 -4.84
CA VAL A 175 2.01 -3.15 -6.21
C VAL A 175 2.45 -4.61 -6.19
N GLY A 176 1.88 -5.43 -7.07
CA GLY A 176 2.37 -6.79 -7.20
C GLY A 176 2.14 -7.42 -8.56
N ARG A 177 2.87 -8.51 -8.82
CA ARG A 177 2.87 -9.29 -10.05
C ARG A 177 2.60 -10.76 -9.71
N GLY A 178 1.83 -11.43 -10.56
CA GLY A 178 1.46 -12.84 -10.35
C GLY A 178 0.48 -13.07 -9.21
N LEU A 179 -0.10 -12.00 -8.65
CA LEU A 179 -1.10 -12.07 -7.58
C LEU A 179 -2.47 -12.49 -8.14
N HIS A 180 -2.59 -13.78 -8.46
CA HIS A 180 -3.87 -14.40 -8.80
C HIS A 180 -4.61 -14.75 -7.51
N GLY A 181 -5.90 -14.44 -7.42
CA GLY A 181 -6.75 -15.01 -6.38
C GLY A 181 -6.88 -16.52 -6.60
N ASN A 182 -6.95 -17.30 -5.52
CA ASN A 182 -7.27 -18.73 -5.60
C ASN A 182 -8.68 -18.89 -6.18
N GLY A 183 -8.78 -19.01 -7.50
CA GLY A 183 -9.94 -19.55 -8.18
C GLY A 183 -9.75 -21.06 -8.30
N ASP A 184 -10.47 -21.82 -7.48
CA ASP A 184 -10.67 -23.25 -7.74
C ASP A 184 -11.11 -23.42 -9.20
N GLY A 185 -10.52 -24.41 -9.88
CA GLY A 185 -10.62 -24.60 -11.32
C GLY A 185 -12.05 -24.53 -11.85
N GLY A 186 -12.32 -23.52 -12.67
CA GLY A 186 -13.58 -23.37 -13.39
C GLY A 186 -13.52 -22.12 -14.26
N GLY A 187 -13.42 -22.33 -15.57
CA GLY A 187 -13.23 -21.28 -16.56
C GLY A 187 -14.26 -20.15 -16.45
N ASP A 188 -13.81 -19.03 -15.93
CA ASP A 188 -14.42 -17.72 -16.13
C ASP A 188 -13.33 -16.65 -15.92
N ARG A 189 -12.92 -15.99 -17.00
CA ARG A 189 -11.74 -15.11 -17.04
C ARG A 189 -11.95 -13.75 -16.36
N ASP A 190 -13.11 -13.54 -15.73
CA ASP A 190 -13.52 -12.26 -15.13
C ASP A 190 -13.72 -12.29 -13.61
N ARG A 191 -13.34 -13.37 -12.91
CA ARG A 191 -13.40 -13.39 -11.45
C ARG A 191 -12.20 -12.65 -10.83
N LYS A 192 -12.47 -11.39 -10.48
CA LYS A 192 -11.74 -10.55 -9.51
C LYS A 192 -11.15 -11.40 -8.38
N GLY A 193 -9.83 -11.60 -8.36
CA GLY A 193 -9.14 -12.01 -7.14
C GLY A 193 -9.47 -10.99 -6.05
N GLY A 194 -9.91 -11.43 -4.87
CA GLY A 194 -10.33 -10.56 -3.77
C GLY A 194 -9.29 -9.47 -3.46
N LEU A 195 -9.74 -8.32 -2.92
CA LEU A 195 -8.89 -7.19 -2.56
C LEU A 195 -7.79 -7.65 -1.59
N LEU A 196 -6.55 -7.21 -1.81
CA LEU A 196 -5.44 -7.54 -0.91
C LEU A 196 -5.31 -6.49 0.19
N LEU A 197 -5.56 -5.23 -0.15
CA LEU A 197 -5.71 -4.15 0.82
C LEU A 197 -7.12 -4.08 1.40
N GLY A 198 -7.28 -3.35 2.51
CA GLY A 198 -8.56 -3.17 3.19
C GLY A 198 -8.95 -4.41 4.00
N GLU A 199 -10.02 -5.08 3.61
CA GLU A 199 -10.54 -6.28 4.32
C GLU A 199 -9.55 -7.46 4.32
N GLY A 200 -8.57 -7.47 3.42
CA GLY A 200 -7.47 -8.44 3.42
C GLY A 200 -6.42 -8.20 4.52
N MET A 201 -6.41 -7.01 5.14
CA MET A 201 -5.47 -6.64 6.18
C MET A 201 -6.05 -6.88 7.56
N ARG A 202 -5.20 -7.37 8.47
CA ARG A 202 -5.57 -7.60 9.88
C ARG A 202 -4.59 -6.89 10.79
N GLU A 203 -5.13 -6.26 11.81
CA GLU A 203 -4.35 -5.77 12.94
C GLU A 203 -3.75 -6.98 13.67
N VAL A 204 -2.47 -6.86 14.03
CA VAL A 204 -1.73 -7.89 14.75
C VAL A 204 -1.35 -7.31 16.11
N ASP A 205 -1.78 -7.99 17.18
CA ASP A 205 -1.24 -7.75 18.51
C ASP A 205 0.19 -8.29 18.55
N ILE A 206 1.15 -7.38 18.35
CA ILE A 206 2.58 -7.72 18.33
C ILE A 206 3.00 -8.29 19.69
N GLU A 207 2.50 -7.73 20.79
CA GLU A 207 2.86 -8.19 22.15
C GLU A 207 2.33 -9.60 22.39
N GLY A 208 1.07 -9.86 22.04
CA GLY A 208 0.50 -11.21 22.05
C GLY A 208 1.27 -12.18 21.15
N TYR A 209 1.63 -11.75 19.95
CA TYR A 209 2.36 -12.56 18.97
C TYR A 209 3.77 -12.92 19.43
N LEU A 210 4.47 -11.99 20.09
CA LEU A 210 5.84 -12.18 20.56
C LEU A 210 5.94 -12.79 21.95
N ARG A 211 4.88 -12.74 22.77
CA ARG A 211 4.90 -13.12 24.21
C ARG A 211 5.52 -14.47 24.49
N ASP A 212 5.18 -15.48 23.68
CA ASP A 212 5.70 -16.83 23.89
C ASP A 212 7.14 -16.96 23.42
N CYS A 213 7.53 -16.26 22.35
CA CYS A 213 8.93 -16.25 21.92
C CYS A 213 9.85 -15.46 22.85
N ALA A 214 9.41 -14.28 23.30
CA ALA A 214 10.13 -13.50 24.30
C ALA A 214 10.24 -14.25 25.64
N GLY A 215 9.29 -15.14 25.93
CA GLY A 215 9.28 -15.98 27.13
C GLY A 215 9.86 -17.38 26.96
N GLU A 216 10.60 -17.66 25.89
CA GLU A 216 11.21 -18.97 25.58
C GLU A 216 10.23 -20.16 25.49
N ARG A 217 8.94 -19.88 25.28
CA ARG A 217 7.87 -20.89 25.12
C ARG A 217 7.54 -21.20 23.66
N CYS A 218 8.22 -20.58 22.71
CA CYS A 218 8.06 -20.88 21.28
C CYS A 218 9.26 -21.65 20.74
N GLY A 219 9.01 -22.60 19.82
CA GLY A 219 10.06 -23.44 19.20
C GLY A 219 10.91 -22.72 18.14
N CYS A 220 11.02 -21.39 18.15
CA CYS A 220 11.73 -20.63 17.10
C CYS A 220 13.25 -20.90 17.05
N LEU A 221 13.83 -21.37 18.16
CA LEU A 221 15.25 -21.76 18.26
C LEU A 221 15.47 -23.26 18.08
N GLU A 222 14.40 -24.06 18.00
CA GLU A 222 14.47 -25.48 17.69
C GLU A 222 14.66 -25.67 16.18
N LYS A 223 15.77 -25.18 15.63
CA LYS A 223 16.17 -25.60 14.29
C LYS A 223 16.73 -27.02 14.36
N GLY A 224 16.07 -27.89 13.60
CA GLY A 224 16.29 -29.31 13.56
C GLY A 224 17.73 -29.76 13.30
N ASP A 225 18.06 -30.87 13.95
CA ASP A 225 18.91 -31.91 13.38
C ASP A 225 18.31 -32.35 12.03
N ARG A 226 18.83 -31.83 10.93
CA ARG A 226 18.62 -32.40 9.59
C ARG A 226 19.85 -32.19 8.72
#